data_AF-A0A7J3W7R8-F1
#
_entry.id   AF-A0A7J3W7R8-F1
#
_cell.length_a   1.000
_cell.length_b   1.000
_cell.length_c   1.000
_cell.angle_alpha   90.00
_cell.angle_beta   90.00
_cell.angle_gamma   90.00
#
_symmetry.space_group_name_H-M   'P 1'
#
loop_
_entity.id
_entity.type
_entity.pdbx_description
1 polymer ?
#
loop_
_entity_poly.entity_id
_entity_poly.type
_entity_poly.pdbx_seq_one_letter_code
_entity_poly.pdbx_strand_id
1 'polypeptide(L)'
;ADIFQTPVFLTSTEESSALGAAILAAKALGYYSSLSDACNSIVKLTRVFNPILENSVEYSKLFEKYCAISNHLYKYFFKPCESRL
;
A
#
# COMPACT_ATOMS: atom_id res chain seq x y z
N ALA A 1 1.03 9.74 1.79
CA ALA A 1 2.50 9.71 1.74
C ALA A 1 3.09 10.10 3.09
N ASP A 2 2.63 11.21 3.67
CA ASP A 2 3.18 11.80 4.90
C ASP A 2 3.23 10.85 6.11
N ILE A 3 2.18 10.09 6.39
CA ILE A 3 2.16 9.11 7.51
C ILE A 3 3.21 8.01 7.31
N PHE A 4 3.30 7.46 6.09
CA PHE A 4 4.22 6.38 5.75
C PHE A 4 5.64 6.85 5.41
N GLN A 5 5.86 8.17 5.36
CA GLN A 5 7.14 8.80 4.99
C GLN A 5 7.75 8.25 3.68
N THR A 6 6.88 7.82 2.76
CA THR A 6 7.27 7.18 1.49
C THR A 6 6.44 7.71 0.34
N PRO A 7 7.02 7.80 -0.87
CA PRO A 7 6.28 8.21 -2.06
C PRO A 7 5.20 7.19 -2.38
N VAL A 8 3.98 7.67 -2.60
CA VAL A 8 2.83 6.84 -2.98
C VAL A 8 2.56 7.03 -4.46
N PHE A 9 2.70 5.95 -5.21
CA PHE A 9 2.48 5.91 -6.65
C PHE A 9 1.06 5.42 -6.94
N LEU A 10 0.28 6.22 -7.67
CA LEU A 10 -1.03 5.81 -8.20
C LEU A 10 -0.88 5.36 -9.65
N THR A 11 -1.43 4.19 -9.95
CA THR A 11 -1.55 3.67 -11.32
C THR A 11 -2.89 4.05 -11.93
N SER A 12 -2.93 4.21 -13.26
CA SER A 12 -4.15 4.56 -14.00
C SER A 12 -5.04 3.37 -14.35
N THR A 13 -4.61 2.17 -13.98
CA THR A 13 -5.18 0.92 -14.47
C THR A 13 -6.33 0.46 -13.59
N GLU A 14 -7.51 0.36 -14.19
CA GLU A 14 -8.74 -0.10 -13.52
C GLU A 14 -8.64 -1.58 -13.13
N GLU A 15 -7.99 -2.41 -13.96
CA GLU A 15 -7.86 -3.86 -13.76
C GLU A 15 -6.39 -4.28 -13.55
N SER A 16 -5.88 -4.08 -12.34
CA SER A 16 -4.48 -4.36 -11.99
C SER A 16 -4.11 -5.85 -12.10
N SER A 17 -5.02 -6.75 -11.69
CA SER A 17 -4.81 -8.20 -11.77
C SER A 17 -4.69 -8.68 -13.21
N ALA A 18 -5.59 -8.23 -14.09
CA ALA A 18 -5.58 -8.62 -15.51
C ALA A 18 -4.32 -8.09 -16.22
N LEU A 19 -3.92 -6.85 -15.92
CA LEU A 19 -2.69 -6.26 -16.45
C LEU A 19 -1.45 -7.07 -16.03
N GLY A 20 -1.38 -7.51 -14.77
CA GLY A 20 -0.30 -8.35 -14.28
C GLY A 20 -0.18 -9.67 -15.04
N ALA A 21 -1.32 -10.34 -15.29
CA ALA A 21 -1.34 -11.57 -16.09
C ALA A 21 -0.86 -11.32 -17.53
N ALA A 22 -1.27 -10.21 -18.15
CA ALA A 22 -0.83 -9.84 -19.49
C ALA A 22 0.68 -9.55 -19.57
N ILE A 23 1.24 -8.85 -18.57
CA ILE A 23 2.68 -8.59 -18.45
C ILE A 23 3.46 -9.91 -18.37
N LEU A 24 3.00 -10.85 -17.55
CA LEU A 24 3.63 -12.16 -17.41
C LEU A 24 3.57 -12.97 -18.71
N ALA A 25 2.42 -12.96 -19.39
CA ALA A 25 2.26 -13.61 -20.70
C ALA A 25 3.18 -12.99 -21.76
N ALA A 26 3.28 -11.65 -21.81
CA ALA A 26 4.16 -10.96 -22.75
C ALA A 26 5.65 -11.33 -22.53
N LYS A 27 6.08 -11.42 -21.27
CA LYS A 27 7.43 -11.90 -20.93
C LYS A 27 7.63 -13.37 -21.32
N ALA A 28 6.63 -14.24 -21.08
CA ALA A 28 6.71 -15.66 -21.42
C ALA A 28 6.80 -15.90 -22.94
N LEU A 29 6.14 -15.05 -23.74
CA LEU A 29 6.20 -15.06 -25.19
C LEU A 29 7.48 -14.42 -25.77
N GLY A 30 8.35 -13.87 -24.91
CA GLY A 30 9.63 -13.28 -25.32
C GLY A 30 9.55 -11.85 -25.85
N TYR A 31 8.41 -11.16 -25.69
CA TYR A 31 8.30 -9.74 -26.10
C TYR A 31 9.16 -8.80 -25.26
N TYR A 32 9.51 -9.21 -24.04
CA TYR A 32 10.37 -8.44 -23.13
C TYR A 32 11.49 -9.30 -22.56
N SER A 33 12.69 -8.73 -22.47
CA SER A 33 13.89 -9.36 -21.89
C SER A 33 13.75 -9.66 -20.40
N SER A 34 13.09 -8.78 -19.67
CA SER A 34 12.89 -8.91 -18.22
C SER A 34 11.50 -8.49 -17.80
N LEU A 35 11.09 -8.93 -16.61
CA LEU A 35 9.81 -8.51 -16.03
C LEU A 35 9.82 -7.01 -15.71
N SER A 36 10.96 -6.48 -15.28
CA SER A 36 11.11 -5.04 -15.01
C SER A 36 10.90 -4.20 -16.26
N ASP A 37 11.43 -4.62 -17.41
CA ASP A 37 11.23 -3.91 -18.69
C ASP A 37 9.76 -3.92 -19.12
N ALA A 38 9.09 -5.06 -18.95
CA ALA A 38 7.66 -5.20 -19.23
C ALA A 38 6.81 -4.31 -18.31
N CYS A 39 7.13 -4.27 -17.01
CA CYS A 39 6.44 -3.40 -16.06
C CYS A 39 6.65 -1.92 -16.40
N ASN A 40 7.89 -1.49 -16.69
CA ASN A 40 8.19 -0.10 -16.99
C ASN A 40 7.54 0.40 -18.29
N SER A 41 7.33 -0.48 -19.26
CA SER A 41 6.69 -0.14 -20.54
C SER A 41 5.16 -0.17 -20.46
N ILE A 42 4.58 -1.09 -19.69
CA ILE A 42 3.13 -1.33 -19.66
C ILE A 42 2.44 -0.56 -18.53
N VAL A 43 3.07 -0.44 -17.35
CA VAL A 43 2.47 0.21 -16.18
C VAL A 43 2.53 1.72 -16.32
N LYS A 44 1.36 2.36 -16.39
CA LYS A 44 1.23 3.81 -16.46
C LYS A 44 0.91 4.40 -15.10
N LEU A 45 1.84 5.22 -14.61
CA LEU A 45 1.67 6.02 -13.40
C LEU A 45 0.85 7.27 -13.70
N THR A 46 -0.18 7.54 -12.90
CA THR A 46 -1.02 8.73 -13.05
C THR A 46 -0.53 9.87 -12.19
N ARG A 47 -0.22 9.59 -10.92
CA ARG A 47 0.17 10.59 -9.92
C ARG A 47 1.13 10.00 -8.92
N VAL A 48 2.02 10.86 -8.42
CA VAL A 48 2.93 10.54 -7.32
C VAL A 48 2.66 11.52 -6.20
N PHE A 49 2.39 10.99 -5.01
CA PHE A 49 2.31 11.79 -3.80
C PHE A 49 3.61 11.64 -3.02
N ASN A 50 4.40 12.70 -2.96
CA ASN A 50 5.61 12.75 -2.15
C ASN A 50 5.28 13.15 -0.70
N PRO A 51 5.99 12.61 0.30
CA PRO A 51 5.78 13.01 1.68
C PRO A 51 6.25 14.44 1.91
N ILE A 52 5.47 15.20 2.69
CA ILE A 52 5.85 16.51 3.22
C ILE A 52 6.41 16.32 4.63
N LEU A 53 7.68 16.71 4.83
CA LEU A 53 8.42 16.41 6.04
C LEU A 53 7.77 17.03 7.29
N GLU A 54 7.27 18.24 7.16
CA GLU A 54 6.56 18.97 8.23
C GLU A 54 5.30 18.22 8.68
N ASN A 55 4.53 17.69 7.71
CA ASN A 55 3.33 16.92 8.00
C ASN A 55 3.67 15.57 8.61
N SER A 56 4.73 14.90 8.13
CA SER A 56 5.17 13.60 8.65
C SER A 56 5.46 13.65 10.15
N VAL A 57 6.09 14.73 10.64
CA VAL A 57 6.38 14.91 12.07
C VAL A 57 5.09 15.01 12.89
N GLU A 58 4.12 15.80 12.43
CA GLU A 58 2.83 15.94 13.12
C GLU A 58 2.01 14.65 13.08
N TYR A 59 1.98 13.97 11.93
CA TYR A 59 1.30 12.68 11.79
C TYR A 59 1.91 11.60 12.67
N SER A 60 3.23 11.59 12.90
CA SER A 60 3.86 10.61 13.79
C SER A 60 3.33 10.73 15.22
N LYS A 61 3.22 11.96 15.75
CA LYS A 61 2.66 12.21 17.10
C LYS A 61 1.19 11.77 17.19
N LEU A 62 0.41 12.03 16.14
CA LEU A 62 -1.00 11.63 16.08
C LEU A 62 -1.15 10.12 15.99
N PHE A 63 -0.28 9.44 15.24
CA PHE A 63 -0.28 8.00 15.07
C PHE A 63 0.01 7.27 16.39
N GLU A 64 0.92 7.78 17.22
CA GLU A 64 1.17 7.23 18.56
C GLU A 64 -0.10 7.27 19.44
N LYS A 65 -0.81 8.41 19.44
CA LYS A 65 -2.09 8.55 20.17
C LYS A 65 -3.14 7.59 19.65
N TYR A 66 -3.26 7.46 18.33
CA TYR A 66 -4.15 6.50 17.68
C TYR A 66 -3.85 5.07 18.15
N CYS A 67 -2.59 4.65 18.13
CA CYS A 67 -2.17 3.32 18.60
C CYS A 67 -2.50 3.09 20.08
N ALA A 68 -2.26 4.09 20.94
CA ALA A 68 -2.58 3.99 22.36
C ALA A 68 -4.09 3.77 22.60
N ILE A 69 -4.93 4.54 21.90
CA ILE A 69 -6.40 4.40 21.98
C ILE A 69 -6.83 3.05 21.40
N SER A 70 -6.34 2.68 20.22
CA SER A 70 -6.64 1.39 19.57
C SER A 70 -6.31 0.22 20.49
N ASN A 71 -5.13 0.21 21.12
CA ASN A 71 -4.72 -0.84 22.06
C ASN A 71 -5.60 -0.90 23.30
N HIS A 72 -6.06 0.26 23.79
CA HIS A 72 -6.99 0.30 24.91
C HIS A 72 -8.34 -0.28 24.49
N LEU A 73 -8.93 0.23 23.41
CA LEU A 73 -10.24 -0.20 22.91
C LEU A 73 -10.26 -1.67 22.48
N TYR A 74 -9.18 -2.17 21.89
CA TYR A 74 -9.09 -3.56 21.46
C TYR A 74 -9.30 -4.53 22.62
N LYS A 75 -8.77 -4.21 23.81
CA LYS A 75 -8.96 -5.02 25.03
C LYS A 75 -10.40 -5.05 25.51
N TYR A 76 -11.16 -3.97 25.31
CA TYR A 76 -12.56 -3.88 25.73
C TYR A 76 -13.51 -4.54 24.72
N PHE A 77 -13.27 -4.34 23.42
CA PHE A 77 -14.17 -4.84 22.37
C PHE A 77 -13.88 -6.28 21.94
N PHE A 78 -12.61 -6.71 21.99
CA PHE A 78 -12.19 -8.02 21.51
C PHE A 78 -11.67 -8.91 22.65
N LYS A 79 -12.23 -8.76 23.87
CA LYS A 79 -11.97 -9.69 24.96
C LYS A 79 -12.33 -11.10 24.45
N PRO A 80 -11.39 -12.07 24.41
CA PRO A 80 -11.75 -13.43 24.07
C PRO A 80 -12.79 -13.89 25.10
N CYS A 81 -13.88 -14.48 24.61
CA CYS A 81 -14.97 -15.01 25.42
C CYS A 81 -14.36 -15.93 26.48
N GLU A 82 -14.21 -15.46 27.73
CA GLU A 82 -13.89 -16.32 28.86
C GLU A 82 -15.07 -17.24 29.07
N SER A 83 -14.90 -18.48 28.59
CA SER A 83 -15.61 -19.71 28.95
C SER A 83 -17.06 -19.53 29.41
N ARG A 84 -17.98 -19.78 28.48
CA ARG A 84 -19.30 -20.30 28.83
C ARG A 84 -19.10 -21.75 29.28
N LEU A 85 -18.68 -21.93 30.54
CA LEU A 85 -18.88 -23.18 31.30
C LEU A 85 -20.38 -23.39 31.51
#